data_AF-A0A819RE12-F1
#
_entry.id   AF-A0A819RE12-F1
#
_cell.length_a   1.000
_cell.length_b   1.000
_cell.length_c   1.000
_cell.angle_alpha   90.00
_cell.angle_beta   90.00
_cell.angle_gamma   90.00
#
_symmetry.space_group_name_H-M   'P 1'
#
loop_
_entity.id
_entity.type
_entity.pdbx_description
1 polymer ?
#
loop_
_entity_poly.entity_id
_entity_poly.type
_entity_poly.pdbx_seq_one_letter_code
_entity_poly.pdbx_strand_id
1 'polypeptide(L)'
;MRQQILSCVLQNNRKINISFALANFQTSIQPSNESRLKRPMGYRLMCRFWTYDIFYHAAIRHGSYDYLMRMDDDSYFSNVVREDLFLYMKKQKLDYLYRSSYEESFDSMHPILQHFLNKINLRLACIYNNMFVIRLKWYYESKRVQSFVHELIRDNLMLREYIGDGCVHSAMLEIEKQVKFEHVIYIPYGHNFHIMPSGQLQWRFHIANELHNEMNKSCQQLIVLKGIQGIVTRIKMS
;
A
#
# COMPACT_ATOMS: atom_id res chain seq x y z
N MET A 1 -19.91 -12.18 12.50
CA MET A 1 -18.92 -11.50 13.38
C MET A 1 -19.04 -10.01 13.12
N ARG A 2 -19.42 -9.17 14.11
CA ARG A 2 -19.51 -7.71 13.92
C ARG A 2 -18.09 -7.14 13.95
N GLN A 3 -17.61 -6.62 12.82
CA GLN A 3 -16.37 -5.86 12.77
C GLN A 3 -16.61 -4.51 13.47
N GLN A 4 -15.94 -4.28 14.60
CA GLN A 4 -16.00 -2.99 15.31
C GLN A 4 -14.65 -2.29 15.15
N ILE A 5 -14.67 -1.02 14.74
CA ILE A 5 -13.50 -0.16 14.83
C ILE A 5 -13.59 0.54 16.19
N LEU A 6 -12.81 0.03 17.16
CA LEU A 6 -12.65 0.67 18.45
C LEU A 6 -11.65 1.83 18.27
N SER A 7 -12.16 3.05 18.09
CA SER A 7 -11.35 4.26 18.10
C SER A 7 -12.01 5.32 18.96
N CYS A 8 -11.25 5.81 19.95
CA CYS A 8 -11.61 6.94 20.80
C CYS A 8 -11.86 8.23 19.99
N VAL A 9 -11.44 8.27 18.72
CA VAL A 9 -11.52 9.43 17.82
C VAL A 9 -12.81 9.46 17.01
N LEU A 10 -13.36 8.28 16.69
CA LEU A 10 -14.62 8.16 15.96
C LEU A 10 -15.82 8.60 16.80
N GLN A 11 -15.74 8.42 18.13
CA GLN A 11 -16.83 8.78 19.04
C GLN A 11 -17.18 10.28 18.97
N ASN A 12 -16.21 11.14 18.63
CA ASN A 12 -16.39 12.59 18.63
C ASN A 12 -16.30 13.26 17.25
N ASN A 13 -15.98 12.52 16.18
CA ASN A 13 -15.80 13.11 14.85
C ASN A 13 -16.82 12.59 13.83
N ARG A 14 -17.96 13.29 13.72
CA ARG A 14 -19.04 12.99 12.76
C ARG A 14 -18.62 13.09 11.27
N LYS A 15 -17.39 13.51 10.96
CA LYS A 15 -16.90 13.66 9.58
C LYS A 15 -16.19 12.41 9.05
N ILE A 16 -15.93 11.41 9.89
CA ILE A 16 -15.28 10.17 9.46
C ILE A 16 -16.35 9.15 9.08
N ASN A 17 -16.45 8.85 7.79
CA ASN A 17 -17.31 7.79 7.27
C ASN A 17 -16.50 6.50 7.13
N ILE A 18 -16.89 5.47 7.88
CA ILE A 18 -16.32 4.13 7.73
C ILE A 18 -17.30 3.29 6.93
N SER A 19 -16.79 2.66 5.88
CA SER A 19 -17.51 1.70 5.07
C SER A 19 -16.70 0.42 4.98
N PHE A 20 -17.39 -0.71 5.07
CA PHE A 20 -16.77 -2.01 4.87
C PHE A 20 -17.04 -2.46 3.44
N ALA A 21 -16.00 -2.94 2.78
CA ALA A 21 -16.05 -3.50 1.44
C ALA A 21 -15.49 -4.91 1.47
N LEU A 22 -16.12 -5.82 0.74
CA LEU A 22 -15.65 -7.19 0.60
C LEU A 22 -14.76 -7.30 -0.64
N ALA A 23 -13.59 -7.90 -0.49
CA ALA A 23 -12.73 -8.29 -1.61
C ALA A 23 -12.96 -9.78 -1.93
N ASN A 24 -12.97 -10.12 -3.22
CA ASN A 24 -13.06 -11.51 -3.64
C ASN A 24 -11.64 -12.09 -3.79
N PHE A 25 -11.30 -13.01 -2.87
CA PHE A 25 -10.03 -13.74 -2.88
C PHE A 25 -10.20 -15.21 -3.30
N GLN A 26 -11.20 -15.51 -4.12
CA GLN A 26 -11.36 -16.84 -4.72
C GLN A 26 -10.64 -16.92 -6.06
N THR A 27 -9.95 -18.03 -6.31
CA THR A 27 -9.30 -18.33 -7.59
C THR A 27 -9.17 -19.83 -7.81
N SER A 28 -9.26 -20.25 -9.06
CA SER A 28 -8.91 -21.61 -9.50
C SER A 28 -7.45 -21.72 -9.97
N ILE A 29 -6.76 -20.58 -10.13
CA ILE A 29 -5.37 -20.52 -10.57
C ILE A 29 -4.47 -21.13 -9.50
N GLN A 30 -3.54 -21.98 -9.93
CA GLN A 30 -2.52 -22.55 -9.06
C GLN A 30 -1.18 -21.82 -9.27
N PRO A 31 -0.34 -21.69 -8.22
CA PRO A 31 1.03 -21.25 -8.38
C PRO A 31 1.79 -22.16 -9.37
N SER A 32 2.70 -21.58 -10.15
CA SER A 32 3.64 -22.36 -10.94
C SER A 32 4.56 -23.16 -10.03
N ASN A 33 4.87 -24.39 -10.41
CA ASN A 33 5.88 -25.22 -9.71
C ASN A 33 7.28 -24.57 -9.77
N GLU A 34 7.52 -23.75 -10.79
CA GLU A 34 8.78 -23.06 -11.03
C GLU A 34 8.87 -21.71 -10.31
N SER A 35 7.78 -21.28 -9.66
CA SER A 35 7.76 -20.01 -8.94
C SER A 35 8.83 -20.00 -7.85
N ARG A 36 9.82 -19.12 -8.02
CA ARG A 36 11.01 -19.03 -7.16
C ARG A 36 10.64 -18.81 -5.69
N LEU A 37 9.60 -18.02 -5.44
CA LEU A 37 9.12 -17.71 -4.10
C LEU A 37 7.80 -18.43 -3.83
N LYS A 38 7.85 -19.43 -2.95
CA LYS A 38 6.70 -20.25 -2.54
C LYS A 38 5.78 -19.52 -1.56
N ARG A 39 5.24 -18.37 -1.97
CA ARG A 39 4.20 -17.65 -1.22
C ARG A 39 2.84 -18.36 -1.36
N PRO A 40 2.02 -18.41 -0.30
CA PRO A 40 0.69 -19.02 -0.37
C PRO A 40 -0.23 -18.22 -1.30
N MET A 41 -1.26 -18.89 -1.84
CA MET A 41 -2.20 -18.26 -2.78
C MET A 41 -2.89 -17.02 -2.19
N GLY A 42 -3.28 -17.06 -0.90
CA GLY A 42 -3.86 -15.90 -0.23
C GLY A 42 -2.97 -14.66 -0.29
N TYR A 43 -1.66 -14.83 -0.11
CA TYR A 43 -0.70 -13.73 -0.18
C TYR A 43 -0.54 -13.18 -1.62
N ARG A 44 -0.52 -14.08 -2.61
CA ARG A 44 -0.45 -13.68 -4.04
C ARG A 44 -1.69 -12.89 -4.47
N LEU A 45 -2.86 -13.32 -4.00
CA LEU A 45 -4.11 -12.62 -4.23
C LEU A 45 -4.14 -11.26 -3.54
N MET A 46 -3.57 -11.14 -2.33
CA MET A 46 -3.37 -9.85 -1.66
C MET A 46 -2.50 -8.91 -2.49
N CYS A 47 -1.38 -9.40 -3.04
CA CYS A 47 -0.52 -8.60 -3.91
C CYS A 47 -1.26 -8.13 -5.17
N ARG A 48 -2.00 -9.03 -5.84
CA ARG A 48 -2.85 -8.68 -6.99
C ARG A 48 -3.90 -7.63 -6.61
N PHE A 49 -4.53 -7.78 -5.46
CA PHE A 49 -5.55 -6.86 -4.98
C PHE A 49 -5.01 -5.45 -4.83
N TRP A 50 -3.87 -5.29 -4.15
CA TRP A 50 -3.28 -3.97 -3.93
C TRP A 50 -2.63 -3.36 -5.16
N THR A 51 -2.29 -4.18 -6.15
CA THR A 51 -1.76 -3.75 -7.44
C THR A 51 -2.87 -3.31 -8.41
N TYR A 52 -4.00 -4.02 -8.40
CA TYR A 52 -5.04 -3.88 -9.42
C TYR A 52 -6.45 -3.81 -8.83
N ASP A 53 -6.92 -4.87 -8.16
CA ASP A 53 -8.36 -5.00 -7.88
C ASP A 53 -8.92 -3.85 -7.01
N ILE A 54 -8.13 -3.29 -6.08
CA ILE A 54 -8.54 -2.14 -5.26
C ILE A 54 -8.92 -0.92 -6.11
N PHE A 55 -8.17 -0.63 -7.17
CA PHE A 55 -8.38 0.54 -8.01
C PHE A 55 -9.63 0.41 -8.88
N TYR A 56 -10.13 -0.80 -9.08
CA TYR A 56 -11.35 -1.06 -9.85
C TYR A 56 -12.53 -1.43 -8.95
N HIS A 57 -12.31 -1.52 -7.64
CA HIS A 57 -13.37 -1.82 -6.69
C HIS A 57 -14.45 -0.73 -6.68
N ALA A 58 -15.72 -1.13 -6.63
CA ALA A 58 -16.87 -0.23 -6.69
C ALA A 58 -16.82 0.88 -5.62
N ALA A 59 -16.36 0.54 -4.41
CA ALA A 59 -16.19 1.53 -3.33
C ALA A 59 -15.22 2.65 -3.72
N ILE A 60 -14.13 2.35 -4.44
CA ILE A 60 -13.18 3.37 -4.90
C ILE A 60 -13.75 4.12 -6.10
N ARG A 61 -14.25 3.39 -7.10
CA ARG A 61 -14.74 3.97 -8.38
C ARG A 61 -15.95 4.88 -8.20
N HIS A 62 -16.89 4.52 -7.33
CA HIS A 62 -18.13 5.28 -7.15
C HIS A 62 -18.01 6.38 -6.10
N GLY A 63 -17.10 6.25 -5.14
CA GLY A 63 -16.99 7.23 -4.05
C GLY A 63 -16.25 8.52 -4.41
N SER A 64 -15.83 8.69 -5.67
CA SER A 64 -15.26 9.95 -6.20
C SER A 64 -14.06 10.49 -5.42
N TYR A 65 -13.20 9.59 -4.93
CA TYR A 65 -12.02 9.94 -4.15
C TYR A 65 -10.89 10.48 -5.02
N ASP A 66 -10.14 11.44 -4.49
CA ASP A 66 -8.92 11.97 -5.13
C ASP A 66 -7.70 11.10 -4.81
N TYR A 67 -7.67 10.56 -3.59
CA TYR A 67 -6.55 9.82 -3.03
C TYR A 67 -7.00 8.53 -2.36
N LEU A 68 -6.13 7.51 -2.40
CA LEU A 68 -6.25 6.26 -1.66
C LEU A 68 -5.07 6.14 -0.70
N MET A 69 -5.33 5.79 0.55
CA MET A 69 -4.31 5.46 1.52
C MET A 69 -4.45 4.01 1.98
N ARG A 70 -3.35 3.26 1.93
CA ARG A 70 -3.27 1.91 2.52
C ARG A 70 -2.73 2.00 3.95
N MET A 71 -3.39 1.27 4.84
CA MET A 71 -2.87 0.89 6.15
C MET A 71 -3.28 -0.56 6.43
N ASP A 72 -2.30 -1.43 6.68
CA ASP A 72 -2.61 -2.81 7.09
C ASP A 72 -3.19 -2.84 8.52
N ASP A 73 -3.81 -3.95 8.90
CA ASP A 73 -4.59 -4.03 10.13
C ASP A 73 -3.76 -3.96 11.43
N ASP A 74 -2.47 -4.26 11.32
CA ASP A 74 -1.42 -4.19 12.32
C ASP A 74 -0.53 -2.93 12.19
N SER A 75 -0.94 -1.98 11.34
CA SER A 75 -0.19 -0.75 11.08
C SER A 75 -0.58 0.37 12.04
N TYR A 76 0.42 1.14 12.49
CA TYR A 76 0.20 2.23 13.44
C TYR A 76 1.19 3.38 13.24
N PHE A 77 0.78 4.58 13.64
CA PHE A 77 1.70 5.71 13.81
C PHE A 77 2.14 5.75 15.27
N SER A 78 3.44 5.72 15.52
CA SER A 78 3.98 5.78 16.89
C SER A 78 4.04 7.20 17.46
N ASN A 79 3.64 8.20 16.68
CA ASN A 79 3.46 9.58 17.14
C ASN A 79 2.30 10.26 16.37
N VAL A 80 1.88 11.42 16.85
CA VAL A 80 0.87 12.25 16.18
C VAL A 80 1.42 12.76 14.84
N VAL A 81 0.73 12.38 13.76
CA VAL A 81 0.95 12.98 12.44
C VAL A 81 0.29 14.35 12.43
N ARG A 82 1.11 15.41 12.45
CA ARG A 82 0.64 16.80 12.60
C ARG A 82 -0.06 17.36 11.36
N GLU A 83 0.21 16.77 10.20
CA GLU A 83 -0.30 17.23 8.91
C GLU A 83 -1.28 16.20 8.33
N ASP A 84 -2.35 16.69 7.71
CA ASP A 84 -3.24 15.83 6.92
C ASP A 84 -2.51 15.42 5.64
N LEU A 85 -2.26 14.12 5.49
CA LEU A 85 -1.46 13.59 4.38
C LEU A 85 -2.10 13.83 3.02
N PHE A 86 -3.43 13.93 2.92
CA PHE A 86 -4.10 14.23 1.65
C PHE A 86 -3.96 15.71 1.29
N LEU A 87 -4.10 16.61 2.28
CA LEU A 87 -3.81 18.03 2.08
C LEU A 87 -2.35 18.26 1.70
N TYR A 88 -1.43 17.54 2.35
CA TYR A 88 -0.01 17.59 2.04
C TYR A 88 0.26 17.15 0.60
N MET A 89 -0.24 15.98 0.20
CA MET A 89 -0.15 15.46 -1.18
C MET A 89 -0.66 16.48 -2.20
N LYS A 90 -1.81 17.11 -1.93
CA LYS A 90 -2.37 18.15 -2.80
C LYS A 90 -1.49 19.39 -2.88
N LYS A 91 -1.03 19.89 -1.74
CA LYS A 91 -0.17 21.08 -1.63
C LYS A 91 1.14 20.89 -2.40
N GLN A 92 1.77 19.74 -2.21
CA GLN A 92 3.04 19.39 -2.87
C GLN A 92 2.84 18.88 -4.31
N LYS A 93 1.58 18.71 -4.76
CA LYS A 93 1.22 18.15 -6.07
C LYS A 93 1.86 16.78 -6.30
N LEU A 94 1.84 15.93 -5.27
CA LEU A 94 2.36 14.57 -5.31
C LEU A 94 1.32 13.60 -5.91
N ASP A 95 1.84 12.58 -6.55
CA ASP A 95 1.15 11.41 -7.10
C ASP A 95 1.24 10.20 -6.19
N TYR A 96 2.37 10.06 -5.48
CA TYR A 96 2.62 8.91 -4.63
C TYR A 96 3.46 9.28 -3.41
N LEU A 97 3.16 8.70 -2.26
CA LEU A 97 3.89 8.88 -1.02
C LEU A 97 4.00 7.53 -0.32
N TYR A 98 5.18 7.21 0.19
CA TYR A 98 5.42 5.96 0.90
C TYR A 98 6.41 6.15 2.04
N ARG A 99 6.38 5.22 3.00
CA ARG A 99 7.22 5.33 4.20
C ARG A 99 8.54 4.57 4.14
N SER A 100 8.62 3.41 3.49
CA SER A 100 9.84 2.61 3.51
C SER A 100 9.98 1.74 2.26
N SER A 101 11.10 1.04 2.13
CA SER A 101 11.41 0.17 1.01
C SER A 101 12.21 -1.04 1.50
N TYR A 102 12.06 -2.17 0.82
CA TYR A 102 12.70 -3.43 1.12
C TYR A 102 13.31 -4.06 -0.13
N GLU A 103 14.29 -4.94 0.08
CA GLU A 103 14.85 -5.76 -0.98
C GLU A 103 14.02 -7.03 -1.13
N GLU A 104 13.54 -7.28 -2.34
CA GLU A 104 12.87 -8.51 -2.74
C GLU A 104 13.20 -8.79 -4.20
N SER A 105 13.32 -10.06 -4.55
CA SER A 105 13.50 -10.47 -5.94
C SER A 105 12.21 -10.25 -6.72
N PHE A 106 12.34 -9.60 -7.87
CA PHE A 106 11.27 -9.36 -8.83
C PHE A 106 11.62 -9.95 -10.21
N ASP A 107 12.38 -11.05 -10.23
CA ASP A 107 12.88 -11.66 -11.46
C ASP A 107 11.75 -12.03 -12.44
N SER A 108 10.61 -12.47 -11.91
CA SER A 108 9.40 -12.78 -12.68
C SER A 108 8.86 -11.56 -13.45
N MET A 109 9.24 -10.34 -13.07
CA MET A 109 8.91 -9.11 -13.79
C MET A 109 9.93 -8.74 -14.88
N HIS A 110 11.11 -9.36 -14.95
CA HIS A 110 12.18 -8.96 -15.87
C HIS A 110 11.73 -8.82 -17.34
N PRO A 111 10.96 -9.76 -17.94
CA PRO A 111 10.51 -9.61 -19.32
C PRO A 111 9.63 -8.37 -19.52
N ILE A 112 8.76 -8.07 -18.55
CA ILE A 112 7.86 -6.92 -18.60
C ILE A 112 8.64 -5.62 -18.37
N LEU A 113 9.58 -5.60 -17.42
CA LEU A 113 10.45 -4.45 -17.18
C LEU A 113 11.30 -4.14 -18.42
N GLN A 114 11.83 -5.16 -19.10
CA GLN A 114 12.55 -4.98 -20.34
C GLN A 114 11.68 -4.30 -21.41
N HIS A 115 10.40 -4.67 -21.50
CA HIS A 115 9.46 -4.05 -22.44
C HIS A 115 9.20 -2.56 -22.12
N PHE A 116 8.95 -2.22 -20.85
CA PHE A 116 8.55 -0.85 -20.47
C PHE A 116 9.71 0.12 -20.21
N LEU A 117 10.83 -0.38 -19.69
CA LEU A 117 11.98 0.42 -19.23
C LEU A 117 13.24 0.21 -20.08
N ASN A 118 13.26 -0.78 -20.98
CA ASN A 118 14.46 -1.22 -21.70
C ASN A 118 15.61 -1.64 -20.75
N LYS A 119 15.25 -2.18 -19.59
CA LYS A 119 16.16 -2.72 -18.58
C LYS A 119 15.40 -3.67 -17.66
N ILE A 120 16.12 -4.56 -17.00
CA ILE A 120 15.54 -5.52 -16.05
C ILE A 120 15.60 -5.05 -14.58
N ASN A 121 16.46 -4.08 -14.27
CA ASN A 121 16.68 -3.60 -12.90
C ASN A 121 15.90 -2.32 -12.59
N LEU A 122 15.26 -2.30 -11.42
CA LEU A 122 14.72 -1.10 -10.81
C LEU A 122 15.84 -0.31 -10.13
N ARG A 123 15.80 1.03 -10.25
CA ARG A 123 16.62 1.95 -9.46
C ARG A 123 16.12 2.03 -8.02
N LEU A 124 14.82 1.93 -7.83
CA LEU A 124 14.20 1.90 -6.51
C LEU A 124 14.14 0.47 -6.01
N ALA A 125 14.45 0.27 -4.73
CA ALA A 125 14.07 -0.94 -4.02
C ALA A 125 12.54 -1.09 -4.02
N CYS A 126 12.03 -2.28 -3.68
CA CYS A 126 10.59 -2.51 -3.61
C CYS A 126 9.99 -1.65 -2.50
N ILE A 127 8.97 -0.84 -2.80
CA ILE A 127 8.34 0.01 -1.79
C ILE A 127 7.66 -0.89 -0.77
N TYR A 128 7.89 -0.63 0.51
CA TYR A 128 7.18 -1.32 1.57
C TYR A 128 5.78 -0.72 1.70
N ASN A 129 4.85 -1.35 1.00
CA ASN A 129 3.58 -0.74 0.64
C ASN A 129 2.45 -0.99 1.66
N ASN A 130 2.77 -1.47 2.86
CA ASN A 130 1.84 -1.47 3.99
C ASN A 130 1.37 -0.05 4.39
N MET A 131 2.13 0.98 3.99
CA MET A 131 1.74 2.38 4.06
C MET A 131 2.12 3.10 2.76
N PHE A 132 1.10 3.54 2.03
CA PHE A 132 1.24 4.50 0.95
C PHE A 132 0.02 5.41 0.85
N VAL A 133 0.21 6.55 0.19
CA VAL A 133 -0.87 7.41 -0.32
C VAL A 133 -0.66 7.58 -1.81
N ILE A 134 -1.69 7.30 -2.61
CA ILE A 134 -1.66 7.41 -4.08
C ILE A 134 -2.76 8.32 -4.58
N ARG A 135 -2.43 9.18 -5.57
CA ARG A 135 -3.40 9.99 -6.30
C ARG A 135 -4.10 9.14 -7.36
N LEU A 136 -5.39 8.90 -7.18
CA LEU A 136 -6.16 8.00 -8.04
C LEU A 136 -6.18 8.46 -9.50
N LYS A 137 -6.26 9.78 -9.72
CA LYS A 137 -6.18 10.37 -11.06
C LYS A 137 -4.91 9.98 -11.81
N TRP A 138 -3.76 10.01 -11.15
CA TRP A 138 -2.49 9.59 -11.77
C TRP A 138 -2.51 8.14 -12.21
N TYR A 139 -3.00 7.24 -11.33
CA TYR A 139 -3.14 5.83 -11.66
C TYR A 139 -4.01 5.64 -12.91
N TYR A 140 -5.20 6.25 -12.97
CA TYR A 140 -6.12 6.05 -14.09
C TYR A 140 -5.70 6.75 -15.39
N GLU A 141 -5.03 7.90 -15.32
CA GLU A 141 -4.67 8.67 -16.52
C GLU A 141 -3.32 8.24 -17.12
N SER A 142 -2.42 7.62 -16.35
CA SER A 142 -1.16 7.12 -16.89
C SER A 142 -1.38 5.84 -17.71
N LYS A 143 -1.52 6.01 -19.03
CA LYS A 143 -1.65 4.89 -19.98
C LYS A 143 -0.49 3.90 -19.87
N ARG A 144 0.73 4.37 -19.60
CA ARG A 144 1.92 3.50 -19.45
C ARG A 144 1.82 2.63 -18.21
N VAL A 145 1.47 3.22 -17.07
CA VAL A 145 1.24 2.48 -15.82
C VAL A 145 0.08 1.49 -15.97
N GLN A 146 -1.02 1.92 -16.60
CA GLN A 146 -2.14 1.04 -16.88
C GLN A 146 -1.73 -0.16 -17.74
N SER A 147 -1.08 0.06 -18.88
CA SER A 147 -0.61 -1.05 -19.73
C SER A 147 0.31 -2.00 -18.99
N PHE A 148 1.21 -1.47 -18.15
CA PHE A 148 2.12 -2.28 -17.34
C PHE A 148 1.38 -3.17 -16.33
N VAL A 149 0.46 -2.59 -15.56
CA VAL A 149 -0.35 -3.35 -14.60
C VAL A 149 -1.21 -4.39 -15.32
N HIS A 150 -1.80 -4.03 -16.46
CA HIS A 150 -2.59 -4.96 -17.26
C HIS A 150 -1.76 -6.14 -17.78
N GLU A 151 -0.49 -5.92 -18.12
CA GLU A 151 0.41 -7.00 -18.54
C GLU A 151 0.77 -7.95 -17.39
N LEU A 152 0.89 -7.44 -16.15
CA LEU A 152 1.12 -8.27 -14.96
C LEU A 152 -0.07 -9.13 -14.57
N ILE A 153 -1.29 -8.63 -14.74
CA ILE A 153 -2.51 -9.39 -14.45
C ILE A 153 -2.91 -10.29 -15.62
N ARG A 154 -2.44 -9.99 -16.84
CA ARG A 154 -2.67 -10.83 -18.02
C ARG A 154 -2.13 -12.22 -17.74
N ASP A 155 -2.94 -13.22 -18.08
CA ASP A 155 -2.68 -14.63 -17.82
C ASP A 155 -2.45 -14.97 -16.33
N ASN A 156 -2.80 -14.10 -15.38
CA ASN A 156 -2.60 -14.32 -13.95
C ASN A 156 -1.12 -14.46 -13.55
N LEU A 157 -0.19 -13.77 -14.22
CA LEU A 157 1.25 -13.87 -13.92
C LEU A 157 1.56 -13.61 -12.45
N MET A 158 0.97 -12.58 -11.83
CA MET A 158 1.14 -12.31 -10.38
C MET A 158 0.74 -13.50 -9.49
N LEU A 159 -0.27 -14.27 -9.88
CA LEU A 159 -0.74 -15.44 -9.12
C LEU A 159 0.11 -16.67 -9.40
N ARG A 160 0.59 -16.86 -10.64
CA ARG A 160 1.43 -18.02 -11.00
C ARG A 160 2.86 -17.88 -10.49
N GLU A 161 3.49 -16.73 -10.68
CA GLU A 161 4.93 -16.57 -10.44
C GLU A 161 5.30 -15.87 -9.14
N TYR A 162 4.31 -15.35 -8.41
CA TYR A 162 4.47 -14.42 -7.30
C TYR A 162 5.21 -13.17 -7.72
N ILE A 163 4.50 -12.05 -7.62
CA ILE A 163 5.07 -10.73 -7.82
C ILE A 163 4.57 -9.87 -6.66
N GLY A 164 5.48 -9.41 -5.82
CA GLY A 164 5.16 -8.52 -4.70
C GLY A 164 4.63 -7.19 -5.21
N ASP A 165 3.51 -6.74 -4.63
CA ASP A 165 2.87 -5.46 -4.91
C ASP A 165 3.79 -4.26 -4.60
N GLY A 166 4.67 -4.39 -3.62
CA GLY A 166 5.71 -3.41 -3.34
C GLY A 166 6.66 -3.17 -4.52
N CYS A 167 7.13 -4.25 -5.16
CA CYS A 167 8.00 -4.17 -6.34
C CYS A 167 7.26 -3.64 -7.57
N VAL A 168 5.98 -4.00 -7.72
CA VAL A 168 5.13 -3.47 -8.80
C VAL A 168 4.96 -1.96 -8.64
N HIS A 169 4.67 -1.47 -7.44
CA HIS A 169 4.53 -0.03 -7.19
C HIS A 169 5.84 0.72 -7.48
N SER A 170 7.00 0.17 -7.10
CA SER A 170 8.30 0.73 -7.48
C SER A 170 8.48 0.82 -8.99
N ALA A 171 8.11 -0.23 -9.73
CA ALA A 171 8.16 -0.23 -11.19
C ALA A 171 7.21 0.82 -11.80
N MET A 172 6.00 1.00 -11.26
CA MET A 172 5.07 2.03 -11.71
C MET A 172 5.69 3.44 -11.61
N LEU A 173 6.40 3.73 -10.52
CA LEU A 173 7.09 5.01 -10.34
C LEU A 173 8.25 5.22 -11.33
N GLU A 174 8.92 4.16 -11.77
CA GLU A 174 9.98 4.29 -12.77
C GLU A 174 9.45 4.34 -14.22
N ILE A 175 8.31 3.71 -14.48
CA ILE A 175 7.69 3.67 -15.82
C ILE A 175 7.08 5.01 -16.21
N GLU A 176 6.54 5.76 -15.24
CA GLU A 176 5.99 7.09 -15.45
C GLU A 176 7.03 8.17 -15.12
N LYS A 177 7.64 8.76 -16.16
CA LYS A 177 8.73 9.74 -15.99
C LYS A 177 8.29 11.03 -15.30
N GLN A 178 7.01 11.37 -15.36
CA GLN A 178 6.49 12.63 -14.81
C GLN A 178 5.87 12.48 -13.42
N VAL A 179 5.89 11.27 -12.84
CA VAL A 179 5.32 11.03 -11.52
C VAL A 179 6.07 11.81 -10.45
N LYS A 180 5.33 12.50 -9.60
CA LYS A 180 5.88 13.20 -8.43
C LYS A 180 5.66 12.35 -7.20
N PHE A 181 6.73 11.89 -6.58
CA PHE A 181 6.60 11.04 -5.40
C PHE A 181 7.58 11.43 -4.30
N GLU A 182 7.26 11.01 -3.08
CA GLU A 182 8.08 11.30 -1.90
C GLU A 182 8.22 10.08 -0.97
N HIS A 183 9.46 9.89 -0.50
CA HIS A 183 9.79 8.96 0.59
C HIS A 183 9.76 9.72 1.92
N VAL A 184 8.66 9.61 2.66
CA VAL A 184 8.41 10.44 3.84
C VAL A 184 9.03 9.87 5.11
N ILE A 185 10.29 10.18 5.36
CA ILE A 185 11.01 9.66 6.53
C ILE A 185 10.59 10.28 7.86
N TYR A 186 9.92 11.44 7.85
CA TYR A 186 9.57 12.17 9.07
C TYR A 186 8.30 11.63 9.75
N ILE A 187 7.53 10.75 9.09
CA ILE A 187 6.34 10.12 9.68
C ILE A 187 6.76 8.87 10.46
N PRO A 188 6.63 8.84 11.79
CA PRO A 188 6.96 7.64 12.55
C PRO A 188 5.85 6.60 12.37
N TYR A 189 6.22 5.41 11.90
CA TYR A 189 5.29 4.36 11.48
C TYR A 189 5.75 2.99 11.98
N GLY A 190 4.82 2.11 12.29
CA GLY A 190 5.07 0.73 12.66
C GLY A 190 4.13 -0.23 11.91
N HIS A 191 4.63 -1.43 11.64
CA HIS A 191 3.86 -2.53 11.06
C HIS A 191 4.49 -3.86 11.47
N ASN A 192 3.69 -4.78 12.00
CA ASN A 192 4.17 -5.94 12.74
C ASN A 192 5.23 -5.54 13.79
N PHE A 193 6.43 -6.10 13.68
CA PHE A 193 7.58 -5.83 14.55
C PHE A 193 8.54 -4.80 13.95
N HIS A 194 8.22 -4.24 12.78
CA HIS A 194 9.03 -3.24 12.09
C HIS A 194 8.61 -1.84 12.54
N ILE A 195 9.51 -1.12 13.19
CA ILE A 195 9.31 0.29 13.52
C ILE A 195 10.20 1.15 12.64
N MET A 196 9.64 2.23 12.12
CA MET A 196 10.29 3.20 11.24
C MET A 196 10.26 4.57 11.93
N PRO A 197 11.23 4.86 12.83
CA PRO A 197 11.26 6.10 13.58
C PRO A 197 11.36 7.32 12.65
N SER A 198 10.85 8.46 13.12
CA SER A 198 10.97 9.72 12.39
C SER A 198 12.44 10.04 12.08
N GLY A 199 12.72 10.44 10.83
CA GLY A 199 14.05 10.76 10.32
C GLY A 199 14.89 9.55 9.89
N GLN A 200 14.37 8.32 9.99
CA GLN A 200 15.12 7.11 9.63
C GLN A 200 14.61 6.48 8.33
N LEU A 201 15.56 6.12 7.46
CA LEU A 201 15.30 5.43 6.18
C LEU A 201 14.98 3.94 6.37
N GLN A 202 15.66 3.30 7.33
CA GLN A 202 15.53 1.87 7.58
C GLN A 202 14.60 1.60 8.77
N TRP A 203 13.87 0.49 8.72
CA TRP A 203 13.15 0.00 9.90
C TRP A 203 14.12 -0.61 10.91
N ARG A 204 13.66 -0.67 12.15
CA ARG A 204 14.25 -1.41 13.26
C ARG A 204 13.29 -2.52 13.66
N PHE A 205 13.83 -3.66 14.07
CA PHE A 205 13.04 -4.71 14.69
C PHE A 205 12.88 -4.40 16.17
N HIS A 206 11.65 -4.41 16.68
CA HIS A 206 11.44 -4.48 18.12
C HIS A 206 11.49 -5.94 18.58
N ILE A 207 12.22 -6.18 19.68
CA ILE A 207 12.14 -7.45 20.39
C ILE A 207 10.74 -7.54 21.01
N ALA A 208 10.02 -8.62 20.73
CA ALA A 208 8.59 -8.77 21.07
C ALA A 208 8.24 -8.48 22.54
N ASN A 209 9.19 -8.67 23.47
CA ASN A 209 8.98 -8.48 24.90
C ASN A 209 8.80 -7.00 25.31
N GLU A 210 9.28 -6.03 24.52
CA GLU A 210 9.18 -4.60 24.86
C GLU A 210 7.84 -3.99 24.42
N LEU A 211 7.27 -4.48 23.32
CA LEU A 211 6.01 -3.97 22.73
C LEU A 211 4.79 -4.18 23.64
N HIS A 212 4.73 -5.30 24.37
CA HIS A 212 3.57 -5.63 25.19
C HIS A 212 3.33 -4.61 26.32
N ASN A 213 4.40 -3.97 26.83
CA ASN A 213 4.33 -2.99 27.90
C ASN A 213 3.93 -1.59 27.41
N GLU A 214 4.22 -1.24 26.16
CA GLU A 214 3.88 0.06 25.57
C GLU A 214 2.48 0.08 24.93
N MET A 215 2.07 -1.04 24.31
CA MET A 215 0.75 -1.14 23.66
C MET A 215 -0.41 -1.10 24.66
N ASN A 216 -0.23 -1.58 25.89
CA ASN A 216 -1.26 -1.55 26.93
C ASN A 216 -1.53 -0.15 27.49
N LYS A 217 -0.72 0.87 27.15
CA LYS A 217 -0.82 2.23 27.71
C LYS A 217 -1.37 3.29 26.76
N SER A 218 -1.65 2.97 25.50
CA SER A 218 -1.87 3.98 24.47
C SER A 218 -3.15 3.76 23.66
N CYS A 219 -4.19 4.60 23.87
CA CYS A 219 -5.21 4.83 22.85
C CYS A 219 -4.56 5.69 21.75
N GLN A 220 -3.79 5.06 20.86
CA GLN A 220 -3.13 5.75 19.75
C GLN A 220 -3.79 5.37 18.43
N GLN A 221 -4.71 6.23 17.98
CA GLN A 221 -4.89 6.54 16.56
C GLN A 221 -5.77 7.80 16.43
N LEU A 222 -5.13 8.97 16.54
CA LEU A 222 -5.72 10.26 16.16
C LEU A 222 -5.24 10.62 14.76
N ILE A 223 -6.01 10.17 13.76
CA ILE A 223 -5.92 10.68 12.39
C ILE A 223 -6.97 11.81 12.28
N VAL A 224 -6.52 13.06 12.33
CA VAL A 224 -7.39 14.22 12.08
C VAL A 224 -7.35 14.52 10.59
N LEU A 225 -8.30 13.96 9.83
CA LEU A 225 -8.52 14.34 8.43
C LEU A 225 -9.41 15.59 8.40
N LYS A 226 -8.90 16.70 7.85
CA LYS A 226 -9.65 17.95 7.66
C LYS A 226 -9.57 18.37 6.20
N GLY A 227 -10.57 17.99 5.43
CA GLY A 227 -10.77 18.45 4.05
C GLY A 227 -10.13 17.52 3.02
N ILE A 228 -10.82 17.38 1.88
CA ILE A 228 -10.62 16.37 0.81
C ILE A 228 -11.21 14.99 1.17
N GLN A 229 -11.85 14.33 0.20
CA GLN A 229 -12.32 12.96 0.32
C GLN A 229 -11.15 11.98 0.07
N GLY A 230 -10.84 11.16 1.07
CA GLY A 230 -9.90 10.05 0.95
C GLY A 230 -10.43 8.82 1.69
N ILE A 231 -10.10 7.62 1.20
CA ILE A 231 -10.37 6.38 1.94
C ILE A 231 -9.08 5.90 2.61
N VAL A 232 -9.22 5.54 3.87
CA VAL A 232 -8.30 4.63 4.56
C VAL A 232 -8.92 3.24 4.53
N THR A 233 -8.35 2.36 3.71
CA THR A 233 -8.77 0.95 3.68
C THR A 233 -7.99 0.16 4.70
N ARG A 234 -8.70 -0.50 5.62
CA ARG A 234 -8.15 -1.52 6.53
C ARG A 234 -8.62 -2.88 6.03
N ILE A 235 -7.69 -3.76 5.66
CA ILE A 235 -8.03 -5.11 5.22
C ILE A 235 -7.63 -6.09 6.30
N LYS A 236 -8.62 -6.77 6.86
CA LYS A 236 -8.39 -7.93 7.71
C LYS A 236 -8.39 -9.16 6.82
N MET A 237 -7.24 -9.82 6.68
CA MET A 237 -7.18 -11.13 6.04
C MET A 237 -7.70 -12.17 7.04
N SER A 238 -8.81 -12.82 6.70
CA SER A 238 -9.39 -13.93 7.46
C SER A 238 -8.81 -15.26 7.01
#